data_AF-T0ZKI2-F1
#
_entry.id   AF-T0ZKI2-F1
#
_cell.length_a   1.000
_cell.length_b   1.000
_cell.length_c   1.000
_cell.angle_alpha   90.00
_cell.angle_beta   90.00
_cell.angle_gamma   90.00
#
_symmetry.space_group_name_H-M   'P 1'
#
loop_
_entity.id
_entity.type
_entity.pdbx_description
1 polymer ?
#
loop_
_entity_poly.entity_id
_entity_poly.type
_entity_poly.pdbx_seq_one_letter_code
_entity_poly.pdbx_strand_id
1 'polypeptide(L)' 'MIVIDEVGKLEVDSELFTQAVVATLETPKTTLMTLHKKSRNPLLQDIRRRDELRLLEVTPVNKNLLPFKVVRLIQGTAH' A
#
# COMPACT_ATOMS: atom_id res chain seq x y z
N MET A 1 -0.79 5.08 12.69
CA MET A 1 -0.69 4.21 11.51
C MET A 1 -2.06 4.11 10.86
N ILE A 2 -2.13 4.12 9.54
CA ILE A 2 -3.35 3.89 8.77
C ILE A 2 -3.20 2.52 8.07
N VAL A 3 -4.24 1.70 8.09
CA VAL A 3 -4.25 0.38 7.46
C VAL A 3 -5.39 0.33 6.45
N ILE A 4 -5.07 -0.06 5.22
CA ILE A 4 -6.05 -0.19 4.13
C ILE A 4 -5.93 -1.60 3.57
N ASP A 5 -6.94 -2.44 3.83
CA ASP A 5 -7.00 -3.76 3.22
C ASP A 5 -7.76 -3.66 1.89
N GLU A 6 -6.93 -3.65 0.86
CA GLU A 6 -7.12 -3.57 -0.57
C GLU A 6 -7.59 -2.22 -1.15
N VAL A 7 -6.70 -1.61 -1.93
CA VAL A 7 -7.01 -0.62 -2.97
C VAL A 7 -7.01 -1.37 -4.31
N GLY A 8 -8.11 -1.33 -5.09
CA GLY A 8 -8.15 -2.06 -6.37
C GLY A 8 -9.53 -2.35 -6.99
N LYS A 9 -10.59 -2.48 -6.18
CA LYS A 9 -11.98 -2.64 -6.69
C LYS A 9 -12.82 -1.39 -6.43
N LEU A 10 -12.73 -0.85 -5.23
CA LEU A 10 -13.58 0.24 -4.76
C LEU A 10 -13.25 1.60 -5.38
N GLU A 11 -12.07 1.78 -5.97
CA GLU A 11 -11.69 3.06 -6.58
C GLU A 11 -12.50 3.40 -7.84
N VAL A 12 -13.10 2.40 -8.48
CA VAL A 12 -14.02 2.60 -9.62
C VAL A 12 -15.42 2.97 -9.13
N ASP A 13 -15.84 2.40 -8.00
CA ASP A 13 -17.22 2.49 -7.50
C ASP A 13 -17.43 3.61 -6.47
N SER A 14 -16.35 4.17 -5.90
CA SER A 14 -16.43 5.17 -4.82
C SER A 14 -15.37 6.26 -4.95
N GLU A 15 -15.81 7.46 -5.36
CA GLU A 15 -14.97 8.65 -5.39
C GLU A 15 -14.48 9.03 -3.98
N LEU A 16 -15.34 8.91 -2.97
CA LEU A 16 -14.97 9.19 -1.58
C LEU A 16 -13.85 8.27 -1.08
N PHE A 17 -13.88 6.99 -1.47
CA PHE A 17 -12.80 6.07 -1.16
C PHE A 17 -11.49 6.50 -1.81
N THR A 18 -11.52 6.83 -3.11
CA THR A 18 -10.35 7.34 -3.84
C THR A 18 -9.78 8.59 -3.18
N GLN A 19 -10.62 9.56 -2.81
CA GLN A 19 -10.20 10.78 -2.10
C GLN A 19 -9.57 10.46 -0.74
N ALA A 20 -10.13 9.52 0.03
CA ALA A 20 -9.57 9.11 1.32
C ALA A 20 -8.22 8.40 1.19
N VAL A 21 -8.03 7.58 0.15
CA VAL A 21 -6.73 6.94 -0.15
C VAL A 21 -5.70 8.00 -0.51
N VAL A 22 -6.03 8.96 -1.38
CA VAL A 22 -5.14 10.06 -1.74
C VAL A 22 -4.79 10.90 -0.52
N ALA A 23 -5.78 11.30 0.28
CA ALA A 23 -5.56 12.07 1.50
C ALA A 23 -4.64 11.33 2.49
N THR A 24 -4.76 10.01 2.58
CA THR A 24 -3.89 9.17 3.44
C THR A 24 -2.42 9.28 3.04
N LEU A 25 -2.14 9.27 1.73
CA LEU A 25 -0.78 9.36 1.18
C LEU A 25 -0.12 10.72 1.47
N GLU A 26 -0.92 11.77 1.62
CA GLU A 26 -0.44 13.13 1.94
C GLU A 26 -0.25 13.36 3.45
N THR A 27 -0.53 12.36 4.29
CA THR A 27 -0.32 12.48 5.75
C THR A 27 1.08 12.01 6.16
N PRO A 28 1.67 12.56 7.24
CA PRO A 28 2.91 12.04 7.81
C PRO A 28 2.72 10.70 8.55
N LYS A 29 1.51 10.12 8.59
CA LYS A 29 1.25 8.88 9.30
C LYS A 29 1.74 7.70 8.46
N THR A 30 2.44 6.76 9.09
CA THR A 30 2.78 5.47 8.47
C THR A 30 1.52 4.80 7.94
N THR A 31 1.57 4.38 6.67
CA THR A 31 0.46 3.69 6.00
C THR A 31 0.90 2.30 5.56
N LEU A 32 0.08 1.30 5.87
CA LEU A 32 0.20 -0.06 5.37
C LEU A 32 -1.02 -0.36 4.49
N MET A 33 -0.79 -0.71 3.23
CA MET A 33 -1.87 -1.02 2.31
C MET A 33 -1.56 -2.22 1.44
N THR A 34 -2.60 -2.96 1.06
CA THR A 34 -2.55 -3.98 0.01
C THR A 34 -3.08 -3.39 -1.30
N LEU A 35 -2.46 -3.75 -2.42
CA LEU A 35 -2.85 -3.27 -3.75
C LEU A 35 -3.24 -4.44 -4.63
N HIS A 36 -4.33 -4.30 -5.38
CA HIS A 36 -4.73 -5.31 -6.36
C HIS A 36 -3.64 -5.45 -7.45
N LYS A 37 -2.97 -6.61 -7.50
CA LYS A 37 -1.76 -6.85 -8.31
C LYS A 37 -1.93 -6.47 -9.78
N LYS A 38 -3.05 -6.84 -10.39
CA LYS A 38 -3.28 -6.70 -11.84
C LYS A 38 -4.08 -5.45 -12.23
N SER A 39 -4.53 -4.64 -11.28
CA SER A 39 -5.28 -3.43 -11.62
C SER A 39 -4.41 -2.46 -12.40
N ARG A 40 -5.00 -1.88 -13.45
CA ARG A 40 -4.41 -0.82 -14.28
C ARG A 40 -5.01 0.54 -13.95
N ASN A 41 -5.78 0.65 -12.87
CA ASN A 41 -6.35 1.92 -12.44
C ASN A 41 -5.24 2.97 -12.25
N PRO A 42 -5.41 4.22 -12.74
CA PRO A 42 -4.42 5.29 -12.59
C PRO A 42 -3.93 5.49 -11.16
N LEU A 43 -4.83 5.48 -10.17
CA LEU A 43 -4.49 5.65 -8.75
C LEU A 43 -3.44 4.61 -8.30
N LEU A 44 -3.63 3.35 -8.66
CA LEU A 44 -2.70 2.28 -8.29
C LEU A 44 -1.37 2.39 -9.02
N GLN A 45 -1.35 2.91 -10.25
CA GLN A 45 -0.10 3.18 -10.97
C GLN A 45 0.67 4.32 -10.31
N ASP A 46 -0.03 5.37 -9.87
CA ASP A 46 0.58 6.51 -9.18
C ASP A 46 1.13 6.10 -7.81
N ILE A 47 0.39 5.31 -7.04
CA ILE A 47 0.88 4.74 -5.77
C ILE A 47 2.16 3.91 -5.98
N ARG A 48 2.22 3.08 -7.03
CA ARG A 48 3.39 2.23 -7.30
C ARG A 48 4.65 3.00 -7.71
N ARG A 49 4.50 4.24 -8.18
CA ARG A 49 5.60 5.10 -8.65
C ARG A 49 6.13 6.05 -7.59
N ARG A 50 5.51 6.11 -6.41
CA ARG A 50 5.94 6.93 -5.29
C ARG A 50 7.21 6.38 -4.66
N ASP A 51 8.31 7.14 -4.75
CA ASP A 51 9.64 6.75 -4.25
C ASP A 51 9.68 6.61 -2.73
N GLU A 52 8.81 7.32 -2.01
CA GLU A 52 8.68 7.28 -0.56
C GLU A 52 8.03 5.97 -0.05
N LEU A 53 7.37 5.21 -0.93
CA LEU A 53 6.69 3.97 -0.56
C LEU A 53 7.58 2.75 -0.76
N ARG A 54 7.45 1.79 0.17
CA ARG A 54 8.11 0.49 0.05
C ARG A 54 7.13 -0.53 -0.55
N LEU A 55 7.28 -0.81 -1.85
CA LEU A 55 6.49 -1.84 -2.52
C LEU A 55 7.07 -3.23 -2.23
N LEU A 56 6.24 -4.12 -1.69
CA LEU A 56 6.59 -5.51 -1.41
C LEU A 56 5.66 -6.44 -2.18
N GLU A 57 6.20 -7.15 -3.17
CA GLU A 57 5.43 -8.17 -3.87
C GLU A 57 5.34 -9.46 -3.03
N VAL A 58 4.12 -9.89 -2.75
CA VAL A 58 3.85 -11.18 -2.10
C VAL A 58 3.99 -12.30 -3.13
N THR A 59 4.85 -13.27 -2.83
CA THR A 59 5.06 -14.48 -3.61
C THR A 59 4.89 -15.72 -2.72
N PRO A 60 4.65 -16.92 -3.29
CA PRO A 60 4.60 -18.15 -2.51
C PRO A 60 5.86 -18.40 -1.66
N VAL A 61 7.01 -17.91 -2.12
CA VAL A 61 8.31 -18.09 -1.47
C VAL A 61 8.48 -17.17 -0.27
N ASN A 62 8.03 -15.92 -0.35
CA ASN A 62 8.31 -14.91 0.69
C ASN A 62 7.14 -14.67 1.66
N LYS A 63 5.95 -15.22 1.41
CA LYS A 63 4.72 -14.93 2.19
C LYS A 63 4.88 -15.12 3.70
N ASN A 64 5.66 -16.11 4.14
CA ASN A 64 5.88 -16.40 5.56
C ASN A 64 6.90 -15.45 6.20
N LEU A 65 7.80 -14.86 5.40
CA LEU A 65 8.85 -13.95 5.87
C LEU A 65 8.44 -12.48 5.80
N LEU A 66 7.51 -12.14 4.91
CA LEU A 66 7.04 -10.77 4.70
C LEU A 66 6.48 -10.09 5.96
N PRO A 67 5.70 -10.75 6.84
CA PRO A 67 5.21 -10.12 8.07
C PRO A 67 6.34 -9.57 8.93
N PHE A 68 7.41 -10.34 9.12
CA PHE A 68 8.58 -9.89 9.88
C PHE A 68 9.29 -8.70 9.22
N LYS A 69 9.43 -8.73 7.89
CA LYS A 69 10.00 -7.62 7.13
C LYS A 69 9.16 -6.35 7.24
N VAL A 70 7.83 -6.46 7.15
CA VAL A 70 6.89 -5.34 7.28
C VAL A 70 6.98 -4.71 8.68
N VAL A 71 7.01 -5.52 9.74
CA VAL A 71 7.15 -5.02 11.11
C VAL A 71 8.46 -4.23 11.27
N ARG A 72 9.58 -4.75 10.76
CA ARG A 72 10.88 -4.03 10.81
C ARG A 72 10.86 -2.70 10.04
N LEU A 73 10.20 -2.66 8.88
CA LEU A 73 10.04 -1.42 8.11
C LEU A 73 9.21 -0.38 8.88
N ILE A 74 8.10 -0.80 9.50
CA ILE A 74 7.24 0.09 10.29
C ILE A 74 7.97 0.63 11.53
N GLN A 75 8.80 -0.19 12.16
CA GLN A 75 9.58 0.20 13.34
C GLN A 75 10.83 1.02 12.99
N GLY A 76 11.18 1.20 11.70
CA GLY A 76 12.41 1.87 11.29
C GLY A 76 13.69 1.10 11.60
N THR A 77 13.60 -0.23 11.78
CA THR A 77 14.74 -1.12 12.12
C THR A 77 15.21 -1.96 10.92
N ALA A 78 14.69 -1.65 9.73
CA ALA A 78 15.20 -2.18 8.47
C ALA A 78 16.45 -1.39 8.07
N HIS A 79 17.61 -2.03 8.19
CA HIS A 79 18.89 -1.53 7.65
C HIS A 79 18.97 -1.78 6.14
#